data_AF-V7I1U6-F1
#
_entry.id   AF-V7I1U6-F1
#
_cell.length_a   1.000
_cell.length_b   1.000
_cell.length_c   1.000
_cell.angle_alpha   90.00
_cell.angle_beta   90.00
_cell.angle_gamma   90.00
#
_symmetry.space_group_name_H-M   'P 1'
#
loop_
_entity.id
_entity.type
_entity.pdbx_description
1 polymer ?
#
loop_
_entity_poly.entity_id
_entity_poly.type
_entity_poly.pdbx_seq_one_letter_code
_entity_poly.pdbx_strand_id
1 'polypeptide(L)'
;MEKKDIISMMEDKGLSDIEILKDEEGVLVVRAFYDFDEEELASAASFAKEEAEEESDEYYFDHMFPFLTDLAVDNIGDIVEEIIEDENIDGQFVTYDIDPEDYGTIEVILMFLKDDLDVDFETVLEELSL
;
A
#
# COMPACT_ATOMS: atom_id res chain seq x y z
N MET A 1 7.28 -9.31 -16.87
CA MET A 1 7.85 -8.55 -15.75
C MET A 1 8.90 -7.58 -16.26
N GLU A 2 8.43 -6.55 -16.93
CA GLU A 2 9.24 -5.38 -17.27
C GLU A 2 9.11 -4.37 -16.12
N LYS A 3 10.10 -4.34 -15.22
CA LYS A 3 10.03 -3.54 -13.97
C LYS A 3 9.68 -2.06 -14.17
N LYS A 4 10.09 -1.47 -15.29
CA LYS A 4 9.81 -0.05 -15.59
C LYS A 4 8.34 0.18 -15.83
N ASP A 5 7.66 -0.78 -16.44
CA ASP A 5 6.25 -0.68 -16.76
C ASP A 5 5.45 -0.82 -15.46
N ILE A 6 5.81 -1.77 -14.59
CA ILE A 6 5.23 -1.93 -13.25
C ILE A 6 5.38 -0.66 -12.40
N ILE A 7 6.59 -0.08 -12.34
CA ILE A 7 6.83 1.16 -11.60
C ILE A 7 6.00 2.31 -12.17
N SER A 8 5.93 2.45 -13.50
CA SER A 8 5.10 3.49 -14.13
C SER A 8 3.62 3.32 -13.80
N MET A 9 3.10 2.09 -13.79
CA MET A 9 1.72 1.81 -13.41
C MET A 9 1.44 2.18 -11.96
N MET A 10 2.37 1.90 -11.04
CA MET A 10 2.26 2.30 -9.64
C MET A 10 2.22 3.84 -9.49
N GLU A 11 3.16 4.55 -10.14
CA GLU A 11 3.22 6.02 -10.12
C GLU A 11 1.94 6.67 -10.70
N ASP A 12 1.44 6.15 -11.82
CA ASP A 12 0.24 6.67 -12.49
C ASP A 12 -1.03 6.48 -11.65
N LYS A 13 -1.01 5.58 -10.66
CA LYS A 13 -2.15 5.19 -9.84
C LYS A 13 -2.11 5.68 -8.39
N GLY A 14 -1.15 6.55 -8.05
CA GLY A 14 -1.11 7.20 -6.73
C GLY A 14 -0.18 6.54 -5.72
N LEU A 15 0.73 5.66 -6.16
CA LEU A 15 1.87 5.24 -5.34
C LEU A 15 3.07 6.15 -5.59
N SER A 16 3.67 6.66 -4.52
CA SER A 16 4.84 7.53 -4.54
C SER A 16 6.02 6.93 -3.77
N ASP A 17 7.17 7.62 -3.85
CA ASP A 17 8.41 7.28 -3.16
C ASP A 17 8.82 5.79 -3.28
N ILE A 18 8.69 5.28 -4.52
CA ILE A 18 8.96 3.90 -4.89
C ILE A 18 10.45 3.57 -4.71
N GLU A 19 10.76 2.72 -3.73
CA GLU A 19 12.07 2.17 -3.44
C GLU A 19 12.10 0.66 -3.74
N ILE A 20 13.06 0.23 -4.56
CA ILE A 20 13.26 -1.20 -4.83
C ILE A 20 14.09 -1.83 -3.71
N LEU A 21 13.49 -2.76 -2.98
CA LEU A 21 14.14 -3.50 -1.88
C LEU A 21 14.83 -4.77 -2.36
N LYS A 22 14.25 -5.46 -3.37
CA LYS A 22 14.79 -6.69 -3.96
C LYS A 22 14.47 -6.73 -5.46
N ASP A 23 15.48 -7.04 -6.29
CA ASP A 23 15.36 -7.20 -7.74
C ASP A 23 16.21 -8.41 -8.16
N GLU A 24 15.54 -9.57 -8.24
CA GLU A 24 16.14 -10.85 -8.61
C GLU A 24 15.35 -11.49 -9.77
N GLU A 25 15.87 -12.57 -10.35
CA GLU A 25 15.23 -13.21 -11.51
C GLU A 25 13.81 -13.69 -11.19
N GLY A 26 12.82 -12.94 -11.66
CA GLY A 26 11.40 -13.22 -11.45
C GLY A 26 10.83 -12.75 -10.12
N VAL A 27 11.59 -12.00 -9.30
CA VAL A 27 11.11 -11.46 -8.01
C VAL A 27 11.42 -9.97 -7.94
N LEU A 28 10.39 -9.16 -7.67
CA LEU A 28 10.52 -7.73 -7.44
C LEU A 28 9.83 -7.38 -6.12
N VAL A 29 10.56 -6.78 -5.18
CA VAL A 29 10.00 -6.26 -3.92
C VAL A 29 10.24 -4.77 -3.85
N VAL A 30 9.18 -4.03 -3.54
CA VAL A 30 9.12 -2.58 -3.61
C VAL A 30 8.51 -2.05 -2.32
N ARG A 31 9.13 -1.04 -1.74
CA ARG A 31 8.49 -0.14 -0.77
C ARG A 31 7.94 1.07 -1.51
N ALA A 32 6.73 1.47 -1.18
CA ALA A 32 6.11 2.68 -1.70
C ALA A 32 5.18 3.29 -0.65
N PHE A 33 4.62 4.45 -0.97
CA PHE A 33 3.61 5.13 -0.17
C PHE A 33 2.36 5.34 -1.01
N TYR A 34 1.20 5.05 -0.45
CA TYR A 34 -0.07 5.44 -1.04
C TYR A 34 -0.45 6.82 -0.51
N ASP A 35 -0.62 7.79 -1.40
CA ASP A 35 -1.01 9.16 -1.07
C ASP A 35 -2.53 9.29 -1.07
N PHE A 36 -3.10 9.58 0.09
CA PHE A 36 -4.53 9.86 0.18
C PHE A 36 -4.85 11.22 -0.46
N ASP A 37 -5.89 11.27 -1.28
CA ASP A 37 -6.37 12.53 -1.82
C ASP A 37 -7.20 13.34 -0.79
N GLU A 38 -7.50 14.60 -1.13
CA GLU A 38 -8.26 15.48 -0.24
C GLU A 38 -9.69 14.96 0.05
N GLU A 39 -10.31 14.26 -0.90
CA GLU A 39 -11.67 13.71 -0.76
C GLU A 39 -11.67 12.49 0.17
N GLU A 40 -10.65 11.65 0.08
CA GLU A 40 -10.43 10.49 0.94
C GLU A 40 -10.18 10.91 2.39
N LEU A 41 -9.26 11.85 2.62
CA LEU A 41 -8.99 12.40 3.94
C LEU A 41 -10.22 13.09 4.54
N ALA A 42 -10.97 13.83 3.73
CA ALA A 42 -12.20 14.48 4.18
C ALA A 42 -13.29 13.46 4.56
N SER A 43 -13.39 12.36 3.81
CA SER A 43 -14.33 11.27 4.09
C SER A 43 -14.01 10.58 5.41
N ALA A 44 -12.73 10.22 5.62
CA ALA A 44 -12.27 9.63 6.87
C ALA A 44 -12.49 10.56 8.07
N ALA A 45 -12.16 11.85 7.92
CA ALA A 45 -12.36 12.85 8.96
C ALA A 45 -13.85 13.05 9.29
N SER A 46 -14.73 13.01 8.30
CA SER A 46 -16.19 13.09 8.52
C SER A 46 -16.70 11.88 9.27
N PHE A 47 -16.26 10.67 8.90
CA PHE A 47 -16.62 9.43 9.58
C PHE A 47 -16.18 9.46 11.05
N ALA A 48 -14.90 9.77 11.30
CA ALA A 48 -14.37 9.84 12.65
C ALA A 48 -15.09 10.88 13.53
N LYS A 49 -15.56 11.97 12.93
CA LYS A 49 -16.31 13.02 13.66
C LYS A 49 -17.72 12.59 14.07
N GLU A 50 -18.33 11.68 13.33
CA GLU A 50 -19.63 11.11 13.69
C GLU A 50 -19.50 10.15 14.88
N GLU A 51 -18.36 9.49 15.02
CA GLU A 51 -18.08 8.55 16.12
C GLU A 51 -17.47 9.23 17.36
N ALA A 52 -16.60 10.24 17.16
CA ALA A 52 -15.94 11.02 18.21
C ALA A 52 -16.07 12.53 17.96
N GLU A 53 -16.77 13.24 18.85
CA GLU A 53 -17.06 14.68 18.67
C GLU A 53 -15.80 15.58 18.76
N GLU A 54 -14.73 15.11 19.41
CA GLU A 54 -13.47 15.82 19.62
C GLU A 54 -12.31 15.09 18.93
N GLU A 55 -11.38 15.84 18.33
CA GLU A 55 -10.12 15.35 17.76
C GLU A 55 -9.18 14.84 18.88
N SER A 56 -9.50 13.65 19.40
CA SER A 56 -8.81 12.95 20.47
C SER A 56 -8.10 11.70 19.94
N ASP A 57 -7.36 10.99 20.80
CA ASP A 57 -6.74 9.72 20.41
C ASP A 57 -7.78 8.72 19.87
N GLU A 58 -9.00 8.69 20.42
CA GLU A 58 -10.11 7.85 19.93
C GLU A 58 -10.52 8.25 18.50
N TYR A 59 -10.63 9.56 18.22
CA TYR A 59 -10.94 10.06 16.88
C TYR A 59 -9.93 9.58 15.84
N TYR A 60 -8.64 9.67 16.16
CA TYR A 60 -7.58 9.30 15.22
C TYR A 60 -7.36 7.79 15.14
N PHE A 61 -7.06 7.14 16.27
CA PHE A 61 -6.60 5.76 16.30
C PHE A 61 -7.74 4.72 16.24
N ASP A 62 -8.91 5.04 16.78
CA ASP A 62 -10.04 4.09 16.80
C ASP A 62 -10.98 4.26 15.61
N HIS A 63 -10.92 5.40 14.91
CA HIS A 63 -11.85 5.72 13.81
C HIS A 63 -11.17 6.17 12.52
N MET A 64 -10.43 7.28 12.51
CA MET A 64 -9.89 7.87 11.28
C MET A 64 -8.84 6.97 10.61
N PHE A 65 -7.83 6.52 11.35
CA PHE A 65 -6.75 5.70 10.80
C PHE A 65 -7.23 4.32 10.35
N PRO A 66 -8.06 3.58 11.11
CA PRO A 66 -8.64 2.33 10.62
C PRO A 66 -9.42 2.50 9.32
N PHE A 67 -10.20 3.58 9.21
CA PHE A 67 -10.94 3.88 7.98
C PHE A 67 -10.00 4.14 6.79
N LEU A 68 -8.95 4.93 7.00
CA LEU A 68 -7.95 5.21 5.96
C LEU A 68 -7.17 3.96 5.56
N THR A 69 -6.81 3.11 6.52
CA THR A 69 -6.15 1.83 6.24
C THR A 69 -7.04 0.92 5.39
N ASP A 70 -8.32 0.77 5.75
CA ASP A 70 -9.26 -0.04 4.96
C ASP A 70 -9.38 0.50 3.52
N LEU A 71 -9.51 1.81 3.37
CA LEU A 71 -9.59 2.47 2.07
C LEU A 71 -8.32 2.26 1.23
N ALA A 72 -7.15 2.41 1.84
CA ALA A 72 -5.87 2.18 1.16
C ALA A 72 -5.71 0.72 0.74
N VAL A 73 -6.08 -0.23 1.59
CA VAL A 73 -6.01 -1.66 1.27
C VAL A 73 -6.89 -1.97 0.05
N ASP A 74 -8.11 -1.43 -0.01
CA ASP A 74 -9.00 -1.59 -1.15
C ASP A 74 -8.38 -0.99 -2.43
N ASN A 75 -7.94 0.26 -2.37
CA ASN A 75 -7.38 0.97 -3.54
C ASN A 75 -6.07 0.34 -4.03
N ILE A 76 -5.14 0.00 -3.13
CA ILE A 76 -3.89 -0.68 -3.46
C ILE A 76 -4.20 -2.08 -4.01
N GLY A 77 -5.20 -2.77 -3.47
CA GLY A 77 -5.68 -4.04 -3.99
C GLY A 77 -6.06 -3.94 -5.46
N ASP A 78 -6.89 -2.97 -5.83
CA ASP A 78 -7.28 -2.72 -7.22
C ASP A 78 -6.05 -2.41 -8.12
N ILE A 79 -5.10 -1.62 -7.62
CA ILE A 79 -3.84 -1.31 -8.34
C ILE A 79 -3.04 -2.59 -8.61
N VAL A 80 -2.87 -3.43 -7.60
CA VAL A 80 -2.11 -4.68 -7.68
C VAL A 80 -2.79 -5.68 -8.61
N GLU A 81 -4.12 -5.82 -8.53
CA GLU A 81 -4.89 -6.68 -9.43
C GLU A 81 -4.71 -6.27 -10.90
N GLU A 82 -4.76 -4.97 -11.20
CA GLU A 82 -4.54 -4.49 -12.57
C GLU A 82 -3.12 -4.79 -13.08
N ILE A 83 -2.10 -4.58 -12.24
CA ILE A 83 -0.71 -4.90 -12.58
C ILE A 83 -0.53 -6.41 -12.83
N ILE A 84 -1.13 -7.25 -11.98
CA ILE A 84 -1.15 -8.71 -12.11
C ILE A 84 -1.72 -9.13 -13.47
N GLU A 85 -2.86 -8.55 -13.84
CA GLU A 85 -3.54 -8.85 -15.10
C GLU A 85 -2.74 -8.38 -16.33
N ASP A 86 -2.22 -7.14 -16.30
CA ASP A 86 -1.53 -6.53 -17.43
C ASP A 86 -0.16 -7.17 -17.70
N GLU A 87 0.60 -7.50 -16.65
CA GLU A 87 1.92 -8.12 -16.77
C GLU A 87 1.88 -9.66 -16.78
N ASN A 88 0.73 -10.26 -16.48
CA ASN A 88 0.55 -11.70 -16.31
C ASN A 88 1.58 -12.27 -15.32
N ILE A 89 1.54 -11.75 -14.08
CA ILE A 89 2.42 -12.08 -12.94
C ILE A 89 1.57 -12.29 -11.69
N ASP A 90 2.16 -12.82 -10.61
CA ASP A 90 1.53 -12.84 -9.29
C ASP A 90 1.97 -11.62 -8.46
N GLY A 91 1.13 -11.21 -7.51
CA GLY A 91 1.39 -10.05 -6.66
C GLY A 91 0.78 -10.18 -5.28
N GLN A 92 1.47 -9.66 -4.27
CA GLN A 92 1.01 -9.56 -2.89
C GLN A 92 1.50 -8.25 -2.28
N PHE A 93 0.81 -7.74 -1.27
CA PHE A 93 1.23 -6.54 -0.56
C PHE A 93 0.85 -6.58 0.92
N VAL A 94 1.52 -5.75 1.71
CA VAL A 94 1.19 -5.49 3.10
C VAL A 94 1.34 -4.01 3.37
N THR A 95 0.38 -3.43 4.10
CA THR A 95 0.42 -2.05 4.57
C THR A 95 0.94 -1.98 6.00
N TYR A 96 1.62 -0.90 6.35
CA TYR A 96 2.02 -0.61 7.73
C TYR A 96 1.05 0.37 8.38
N ASP A 97 1.16 0.51 9.70
CA ASP A 97 0.36 1.48 10.45
C ASP A 97 0.64 2.90 9.98
N ILE A 98 -0.42 3.71 9.93
CA ILE A 98 -0.32 5.14 9.61
C ILE A 98 0.51 5.86 10.68
N ASP A 99 1.47 6.68 10.24
CA ASP A 99 2.21 7.58 11.13
C ASP A 99 1.29 8.75 11.54
N PRO A 100 1.00 8.93 12.84
CA PRO A 100 0.17 10.05 13.31
C PRO A 100 0.75 11.42 12.99
N GLU A 101 2.08 11.53 12.80
CA GLU A 101 2.73 12.76 12.40
C GLU A 101 2.62 13.04 10.88
N ASP A 102 2.27 12.02 10.08
CA ASP A 102 2.15 12.09 8.61
C ASP A 102 1.04 11.16 8.06
N TYR A 103 -0.20 11.37 8.50
CA TYR A 103 -1.34 10.53 8.11
C TYR A 103 -1.86 10.79 6.69
N GLY A 104 -1.20 11.66 5.92
CA GLY A 104 -1.51 11.91 4.52
C GLY A 104 -1.10 10.76 3.60
N THR A 105 -0.30 9.82 4.11
CA THR A 105 0.15 8.65 3.37
C THR A 105 0.10 7.39 4.23
N ILE A 106 0.20 6.23 3.57
CA ILE A 106 0.40 4.94 4.23
C ILE A 106 1.50 4.17 3.51
N GLU A 107 2.43 3.61 4.29
CA GLU A 107 3.52 2.80 3.76
C GLU A 107 3.01 1.41 3.33
N VAL A 108 3.47 0.96 2.17
CA VAL A 108 3.16 -0.36 1.62
C VAL A 108 4.42 -1.05 1.11
N ILE A 109 4.51 -2.36 1.37
CA ILE A 109 5.48 -3.24 0.71
C ILE A 109 4.72 -4.11 -0.27
N LEU A 110 5.14 -4.07 -1.54
CA LEU A 110 4.61 -4.87 -2.64
C LEU A 110 5.63 -5.89 -3.10
N MET A 111 5.19 -7.11 -3.37
CA MET A 111 5.98 -8.16 -3.98
C MET A 111 5.30 -8.65 -5.24
N PHE A 112 6.05 -8.67 -6.34
CA PHE A 112 5.62 -9.21 -7.63
C PHE A 112 6.50 -10.40 -8.02
N LEU A 113 5.86 -11.46 -8.49
CA LEU A 113 6.50 -12.72 -8.85
C LEU A 113 6.14 -13.11 -10.28
N LYS A 114 7.15 -13.49 -11.06
CA LYS A 114 6.95 -13.99 -12.41
C LYS A 114 6.75 -15.52 -12.38
N ASP A 115 5.68 -16.01 -13.02
CA ASP A 115 5.36 -17.44 -13.15
C ASP A 115 5.09 -18.12 -11.77
N ASP A 116 4.89 -19.46 -11.74
CA ASP A 116 4.67 -20.34 -10.57
C ASP A 116 5.86 -20.37 -9.55
N LEU A 117 6.49 -19.23 -9.26
CA LEU A 117 7.51 -19.12 -8.23
C LEU A 117 6.86 -19.28 -6.85
N ASP A 118 7.17 -20.37 -6.18
CA ASP A 118 6.77 -20.64 -4.79
C ASP A 118 7.68 -19.86 -3.82
N VAL A 119 7.53 -18.52 -3.85
CA VAL A 119 8.21 -17.59 -2.95
C VAL A 119 7.20 -17.10 -1.93
N ASP A 120 7.47 -17.39 -0.66
CA ASP A 120 6.64 -16.97 0.46
C ASP A 120 6.92 -15.51 0.84
N PHE A 121 5.88 -14.69 0.89
CA PHE A 121 6.03 -13.26 1.14
C PHE A 121 6.54 -12.97 2.55
N GLU A 122 6.06 -13.70 3.57
CA GLU A 122 6.50 -13.55 4.96
C GLU A 122 8.01 -13.82 5.08
N THR A 123 8.49 -14.90 4.46
CA THR A 123 9.93 -15.23 4.41
C THR A 123 10.76 -14.09 3.80
N VAL A 124 10.27 -13.46 2.72
CA VAL A 124 10.97 -12.34 2.07
C VAL A 124 11.03 -11.09 2.96
N LEU A 125 9.94 -10.78 3.66
CA LEU A 125 9.92 -9.68 4.63
C LEU A 125 10.91 -9.91 5.78
N GLU A 126 10.96 -11.14 6.31
CA GLU A 126 11.94 -11.53 7.34
C GLU A 126 13.40 -11.38 6.86
N GLU A 127 13.70 -11.78 5.62
CA GLU A 127 15.04 -11.60 5.02
C GLU A 127 15.45 -10.13 4.92
N LEU A 128 14.48 -9.26 4.63
CA LEU A 128 14.66 -7.81 4.53
C LEU A 128 14.64 -7.10 5.89
N SER A 129 14.38 -7.83 6.97
CA SER A 129 14.23 -7.29 8.34
C SER A 129 13.10 -6.25 8.44
N LEU A 130 11.98 -6.54 7.79
CA LEU A 130 10.76 -5.71 7.74
C LEU A 130 9.60 -6.34 8.52
#